data_AF-A0A485LW34-F1
#
_entry.id   AF-A0A485LW34-F1
#
_cell.length_a   1.000
_cell.length_b   1.000
_cell.length_c   1.000
_cell.angle_alpha   90.00
_cell.angle_beta   90.00
_cell.angle_gamma   90.00
#
_symmetry.space_group_name_H-M   'P 1'
#
loop_
_entity.id
_entity.type
_entity.pdbx_description
1 polymer ?
#
loop_
_entity_poly.entity_id
_entity_poly.type
_entity_poly.pdbx_seq_one_letter_code
_entity_poly.pdbx_strand_id
1 'polypeptide(L)'
;MVWQLDFTLFKDKDWLDRIPFVGLALSLWFENGLYEGDYLEGWVREKLAAKGIYTFKDLVLKEFEDDPVCRYKLVVTATDVSRRKLLRLPYDLQEYNLNPDNMAVCKAVRMSASLPFFYEPCRLPFVNADGERMLNYIIDGGVLSNFPVWIFDSEQVPEWPTFGFKIVEPDEYLFFKSNNPFNLFTAILSTILEARDRIHELDPKSRVRTISIPSLGIKTTDFENINLKKEDLFQAGIAAATGFFEGWNFDSFKTNFCGEKTCSKAAPDLLEPVYTGSPAQHRFTLKPEGTAFGKAGSNQKPATPTDNRNRLKKI
;
A
#
# COMPACT_ATOMS: atom_id res chain seq x y z
N MET A 1 -5.07 25.58 2.29
CA MET A 1 -4.54 24.64 1.27
C MET A 1 -5.30 23.31 1.32
N VAL A 2 -5.24 22.54 2.43
CA VAL A 2 -6.01 21.28 2.57
C VAL A 2 -7.51 21.50 2.74
N TRP A 3 -7.93 22.57 3.44
CA TRP A 3 -9.35 22.87 3.66
C TRP A 3 -10.17 23.18 2.40
N GLN A 4 -9.51 23.61 1.33
CA GLN A 4 -10.13 23.92 0.05
C GLN A 4 -10.05 22.75 -0.94
N LEU A 5 -9.32 21.69 -0.58
CA LEU A 5 -9.20 20.50 -1.41
C LEU A 5 -10.48 19.67 -1.27
N ASP A 6 -11.02 19.26 -2.42
CA ASP A 6 -12.03 18.23 -2.51
C ASP A 6 -11.32 16.88 -2.69
N PHE A 7 -11.31 16.09 -1.63
CA PHE A 7 -10.66 14.78 -1.61
C PHE A 7 -11.29 13.78 -2.59
N THR A 8 -12.51 14.02 -3.06
CA THR A 8 -13.14 13.16 -4.06
C THR A 8 -12.46 13.24 -5.42
N LEU A 9 -11.72 14.32 -5.71
CA LEU A 9 -10.92 14.46 -6.93
C LEU A 9 -9.77 13.45 -7.01
N PHE A 10 -9.36 12.86 -5.89
CA PHE A 10 -8.38 11.78 -5.87
C PHE A 10 -8.94 10.44 -6.41
N LYS A 11 -10.27 10.32 -6.52
CA LYS A 11 -10.94 9.26 -7.27
C LYS A 11 -10.93 9.60 -8.77
N ASP A 12 -9.74 9.78 -9.31
CA ASP A 12 -9.42 10.21 -10.68
C ASP A 12 -9.98 9.24 -11.74
N LYS A 13 -11.30 9.32 -11.97
CA LYS A 13 -12.03 8.36 -12.80
C LYS A 13 -11.79 8.64 -14.27
N ASP A 14 -11.37 7.61 -14.96
CA ASP A 14 -11.15 7.66 -16.38
C ASP A 14 -12.44 7.55 -17.20
N TRP A 15 -12.38 8.01 -18.45
CA TRP A 15 -13.49 7.99 -19.40
C TRP A 15 -13.99 6.57 -19.76
N LEU A 16 -13.17 5.53 -19.54
CA LEU A 16 -13.51 4.12 -19.78
C LEU A 16 -14.54 3.56 -18.79
N ASP A 17 -14.70 4.18 -17.62
CA ASP A 17 -15.73 3.82 -16.62
C ASP A 17 -17.16 4.16 -17.06
N ARG A 18 -17.34 4.83 -18.21
CA ARG A 18 -18.67 5.21 -18.75
C ARG A 18 -19.36 4.09 -19.53
N ILE A 19 -18.75 2.91 -19.69
CA ILE A 19 -19.36 1.79 -20.42
C ILE A 19 -20.05 0.84 -19.41
N PRO A 20 -21.39 0.87 -19.31
CA PRO A 20 -22.11 0.02 -18.36
C PRO A 20 -21.90 -1.47 -18.71
N PHE A 21 -21.75 -2.28 -17.66
CA PHE A 21 -21.62 -3.76 -17.69
C PHE A 21 -20.30 -4.39 -18.16
N VAL A 22 -19.39 -3.64 -18.78
CA VAL A 22 -18.11 -4.19 -19.26
C VAL A 22 -16.91 -3.68 -18.45
N GLY A 23 -17.03 -2.51 -17.80
CA GLY A 23 -15.92 -1.82 -17.14
C GLY A 23 -15.25 -2.58 -15.98
N LEU A 24 -16.01 -3.15 -15.05
CA LEU A 24 -15.42 -3.62 -13.77
C LEU A 24 -14.57 -4.90 -13.88
N ALA A 25 -14.91 -5.79 -14.81
CA ALA A 25 -14.18 -7.05 -14.99
C ALA A 25 -13.07 -6.94 -16.04
N LEU A 26 -13.20 -6.02 -17.02
CA LEU A 26 -12.16 -5.75 -18.00
C LEU A 26 -11.14 -4.71 -17.52
N SER A 27 -11.48 -3.73 -16.67
CA SER A 27 -10.49 -2.81 -16.08
C SER A 27 -9.50 -3.53 -15.16
N LEU A 28 -9.98 -4.54 -14.42
CA LEU A 28 -9.15 -5.46 -13.63
C LEU A 28 -8.23 -6.35 -14.49
N TRP A 29 -8.60 -6.62 -15.74
CA TRP A 29 -7.81 -7.46 -16.65
C TRP A 29 -6.84 -6.63 -17.51
N PHE A 30 -7.18 -5.38 -17.83
CA PHE A 30 -6.41 -4.60 -18.80
C PHE A 30 -5.58 -3.44 -18.22
N GLU A 31 -5.87 -2.88 -17.03
CA GLU A 31 -5.10 -1.71 -16.52
C GLU A 31 -4.83 -1.68 -15.00
N ASN A 32 -4.75 -2.82 -14.29
CA ASN A 32 -4.14 -2.94 -12.93
C ASN A 32 -4.59 -1.95 -11.79
N GLY A 33 -5.58 -1.07 -11.98
CA GLY A 33 -6.07 -0.08 -11.01
C GLY A 33 -7.44 0.52 -11.39
N LEU A 34 -8.14 1.16 -10.44
CA LEU A 34 -9.44 1.82 -10.67
C LEU A 34 -9.30 3.32 -11.02
N TYR A 35 -8.18 3.93 -10.67
CA TYR A 35 -7.91 5.35 -10.81
C TYR A 35 -6.48 5.56 -11.32
N GLU A 36 -6.28 6.49 -12.26
CA GLU A 36 -4.94 6.80 -12.80
C GLU A 36 -4.04 7.43 -11.73
N GLY A 37 -4.62 8.25 -10.84
CA GLY A 37 -3.90 8.97 -9.78
C GLY A 37 -3.04 10.14 -10.28
N ASP A 38 -3.25 10.58 -11.52
CA ASP A 38 -2.57 11.72 -12.11
C ASP A 38 -2.95 13.03 -11.43
N TYR A 39 -4.20 13.15 -10.96
CA TYR A 39 -4.63 14.29 -10.14
C TYR A 39 -3.78 14.42 -8.86
N LEU A 40 -3.48 13.31 -8.17
CA LEU A 40 -2.63 13.34 -6.97
C LEU A 40 -1.21 13.80 -7.33
N GLU A 41 -0.60 13.23 -8.37
CA GLU A 41 0.76 13.60 -8.78
C GLU A 41 0.82 15.08 -9.19
N GLY A 42 -0.15 15.56 -9.97
CA GLY A 42 -0.27 16.94 -10.41
C GLY A 42 -0.47 17.91 -9.24
N TRP A 43 -1.36 17.58 -8.31
CA TRP A 43 -1.61 18.41 -7.13
C TRP A 43 -0.36 18.54 -6.25
N VAL A 44 0.35 17.44 -5.97
CA VAL A 44 1.61 17.46 -5.20
C VAL A 44 2.67 18.29 -5.93
N ARG A 45 2.81 18.09 -7.26
CA ARG A 45 3.73 18.84 -8.11
C ARG A 45 3.49 20.35 -8.01
N GLU A 46 2.24 20.80 -8.09
CA GLU A 46 1.88 22.21 -7.98
C GLU A 46 2.27 22.79 -6.62
N LYS A 47 1.95 22.09 -5.51
CA LYS A 47 2.25 22.58 -4.16
C LYS A 47 3.74 22.64 -3.85
N LEU A 48 4.52 21.70 -4.37
CA LEU A 48 5.98 21.69 -4.23
C LEU A 48 6.65 22.72 -5.13
N ALA A 49 6.18 22.89 -6.37
CA ALA A 49 6.70 23.89 -7.30
C ALA A 49 6.52 25.32 -6.76
N ALA A 50 5.42 25.61 -6.07
CA ALA A 50 5.20 26.89 -5.38
C ALA A 50 6.24 27.19 -4.27
N LYS A 51 6.99 26.17 -3.82
CA LYS A 51 8.11 26.27 -2.88
C LYS A 51 9.48 26.11 -3.55
N GLY A 52 9.54 26.02 -4.88
CA GLY A 52 10.76 25.79 -5.65
C GLY A 52 11.32 24.37 -5.53
N ILE A 53 10.49 23.39 -5.14
CA ILE A 53 10.88 21.99 -4.98
C ILE A 53 10.33 21.18 -6.15
N TYR A 54 11.20 20.48 -6.88
CA TYR A 54 10.81 19.65 -8.02
C TYR A 54 11.37 18.23 -7.88
N THR A 55 12.65 18.12 -7.54
CA THR A 55 13.41 16.88 -7.49
C THR A 55 14.04 16.67 -6.12
N PHE A 56 14.52 15.46 -5.83
CA PHE A 56 15.23 15.19 -4.57
C PHE A 56 16.53 15.98 -4.44
N LYS A 57 17.13 16.45 -5.55
CA LYS A 57 18.23 17.42 -5.51
C LYS A 57 17.90 18.68 -4.71
N ASP A 58 16.66 19.16 -4.81
CA ASP A 58 16.19 20.36 -4.10
C ASP A 58 16.01 20.12 -2.60
N LEU A 59 16.04 18.85 -2.18
CA LEU A 59 15.87 18.39 -0.80
C LEU A 59 17.19 17.91 -0.16
N VAL A 60 18.34 18.11 -0.81
CA VAL A 60 19.64 17.77 -0.24
C VAL A 60 19.95 18.69 0.97
N LEU A 61 20.38 18.08 2.07
CA LEU A 61 20.95 18.76 3.22
C LEU A 61 22.45 18.95 2.96
N LYS A 62 22.90 20.21 2.89
CA LYS A 62 24.28 20.54 2.47
C LYS A 62 25.31 20.01 3.46
N GLU A 63 24.96 20.06 4.75
CA GLU A 63 25.75 19.54 5.85
C GLU A 63 25.87 18.01 5.85
N PHE A 64 24.99 17.30 5.15
CA PHE A 64 24.93 15.85 5.06
C PHE A 64 25.00 15.35 3.61
N GLU A 65 25.56 16.14 2.69
CA GLU A 65 25.53 15.82 1.26
C GLU A 65 26.16 14.46 0.93
N ASP A 66 27.23 14.11 1.65
CA ASP A 66 27.93 12.83 1.52
C ASP A 66 27.42 11.74 2.49
N ASP A 67 26.40 12.04 3.30
CA ASP A 67 25.85 11.08 4.27
C ASP A 67 24.91 10.07 3.59
N PRO A 68 25.16 8.75 3.70
CA PRO A 68 24.36 7.74 3.02
C PRO A 68 22.94 7.56 3.58
N VAL A 69 22.62 8.17 4.72
CA VAL A 69 21.34 8.04 5.45
C VAL A 69 20.59 9.37 5.54
N CYS A 70 21.31 10.47 5.78
CA CYS A 70 20.76 11.79 6.09
C CYS A 70 20.88 12.81 4.95
N ARG A 71 21.32 12.41 3.74
CA ARG A 71 21.48 13.33 2.60
C ARG A 71 20.21 14.10 2.24
N TYR A 72 19.03 13.50 2.31
CA TYR A 72 17.78 14.13 1.90
C TYR A 72 16.87 14.47 3.09
N LYS A 73 16.17 15.62 2.99
CA LYS A 73 15.12 16.04 3.94
C LYS A 73 13.88 15.14 3.96
N LEU A 74 13.71 14.29 2.94
CA LEU A 74 12.55 13.45 2.76
C LEU A 74 13.01 12.07 2.28
N VAL A 75 12.42 11.03 2.88
CA VAL A 75 12.48 9.65 2.39
C VAL A 75 11.06 9.17 2.19
N VAL A 76 10.78 8.57 1.05
CA VAL A 76 9.46 8.08 0.69
C VAL A 76 9.53 6.58 0.48
N THR A 77 8.66 5.82 1.15
CA THR A 77 8.62 4.35 1.00
C THR A 77 7.66 3.92 -0.10
N ALA A 78 8.10 3.00 -0.95
CA ALA A 78 7.23 2.35 -1.93
C ALA A 78 7.55 0.85 -2.01
N THR A 79 6.68 0.05 -2.63
CA THR A 79 6.90 -1.39 -2.78
C THR A 79 7.13 -1.73 -4.24
N ASP A 80 8.30 -2.27 -4.59
CA ASP A 80 8.52 -2.94 -5.88
C ASP A 80 7.97 -4.38 -5.79
N VAL A 81 6.82 -4.63 -6.42
CA VAL A 81 6.23 -5.98 -6.41
C VAL A 81 6.96 -6.95 -7.34
N SER A 82 7.58 -6.44 -8.41
CA SER A 82 8.34 -7.25 -9.37
C SER A 82 9.58 -7.84 -8.69
N ARG A 83 10.23 -7.08 -7.81
CA ARG A 83 11.40 -7.49 -7.02
C ARG A 83 11.09 -7.89 -5.58
N ARG A 84 9.82 -7.80 -5.14
CA ARG A 84 9.36 -8.06 -3.77
C ARG A 84 10.13 -7.27 -2.71
N LYS A 85 10.40 -6.00 -3.00
CA LYS A 85 11.32 -5.17 -2.21
C LYS A 85 10.66 -3.86 -1.76
N LEU A 86 10.89 -3.49 -0.50
CA LEU A 86 10.61 -2.14 -0.02
C LEU A 86 11.69 -1.17 -0.54
N LEU A 87 11.25 -0.11 -1.19
CA LEU A 87 12.09 0.97 -1.70
C LEU A 87 12.08 2.14 -0.73
N ARG A 88 13.27 2.61 -0.36
CA ARG A 88 13.49 3.92 0.26
C ARG A 88 13.87 4.91 -0.83
N LEU A 89 12.89 5.64 -1.34
CA LEU A 89 13.11 6.65 -2.37
C LEU A 89 13.67 7.94 -1.73
N PRO A 90 14.73 8.53 -2.28
CA PRO A 90 15.33 8.19 -3.57
C PRO A 90 16.54 7.24 -3.47
N TYR A 91 17.01 6.88 -2.27
CA TYR A 91 18.24 6.11 -2.04
C TYR A 91 18.34 4.84 -2.87
N ASP A 92 17.29 4.03 -2.88
CA ASP A 92 17.34 2.71 -3.51
C ASP A 92 17.25 2.77 -5.06
N LEU A 93 17.09 3.97 -5.65
CA LEU A 93 17.09 4.16 -7.12
C LEU A 93 18.45 3.83 -7.76
N GLN A 94 19.54 3.88 -6.99
CA GLN A 94 20.86 3.48 -7.47
C GLN A 94 20.87 2.03 -7.96
N GLU A 95 20.12 1.14 -7.31
CA GLU A 95 19.98 -0.26 -7.74
C GLU A 95 19.20 -0.43 -9.06
N TYR A 96 18.56 0.64 -9.53
CA TYR A 96 17.87 0.70 -10.81
C TYR A 96 18.72 1.42 -11.87
N ASN A 97 19.97 1.75 -11.55
CA ASN A 97 20.85 2.59 -12.37
C ASN A 97 20.26 3.98 -12.65
N LEU A 98 19.44 4.49 -11.72
CA LEU A 98 18.85 5.81 -11.79
C LEU A 98 19.52 6.74 -10.78
N ASN A 99 19.75 8.00 -11.17
CA ASN A 99 20.30 8.99 -10.25
C ASN A 99 19.22 9.42 -9.23
N PRO A 100 19.44 9.21 -7.91
CA PRO A 100 18.52 9.64 -6.86
C PRO A 100 18.13 11.12 -6.93
N ASP A 101 19.08 12.01 -7.23
CA ASP A 101 18.87 13.46 -7.26
C ASP A 101 17.88 13.90 -8.35
N ASN A 102 17.80 13.13 -9.45
CA ASN A 102 16.96 13.45 -10.59
C ASN A 102 15.50 13.01 -10.41
N MET A 103 15.19 12.23 -9.38
CA MET A 103 13.83 11.75 -9.15
C MET A 103 12.92 12.92 -8.78
N ALA A 104 11.78 13.03 -9.44
CA ALA A 104 10.76 14.01 -9.08
C ALA A 104 10.12 13.62 -7.75
N VAL A 105 10.03 14.58 -6.81
CA VAL A 105 9.47 14.32 -5.47
C VAL A 105 8.00 13.91 -5.57
N CYS A 106 7.22 14.57 -6.43
CA CYS A 106 5.82 14.22 -6.67
C CYS A 106 5.66 12.79 -7.19
N LYS A 107 6.61 12.29 -8.01
CA LYS A 107 6.54 10.93 -8.54
C LYS A 107 6.79 9.89 -7.45
N ALA A 108 7.73 10.15 -6.54
CA ALA A 108 7.97 9.26 -5.40
C ALA A 108 6.75 9.22 -4.47
N VAL A 109 6.10 10.37 -4.21
CA VAL A 109 4.85 10.42 -3.45
C VAL A 109 3.73 9.66 -4.15
N ARG A 110 3.57 9.82 -5.47
CA ARG A 110 2.59 9.06 -6.28
C ARG A 110 2.84 7.55 -6.21
N MET A 111 4.10 7.11 -6.26
CA MET A 111 4.49 5.71 -6.08
C MET A 111 4.07 5.20 -4.69
N SER A 112 4.43 5.94 -3.63
CA SER A 112 4.11 5.57 -2.25
C SER A 112 2.62 5.53 -1.95
N ALA A 113 1.80 6.26 -2.69
CA ALA A 113 0.34 6.30 -2.53
C ALA A 113 -0.39 5.40 -3.54
N SER A 114 0.32 4.53 -4.28
CA SER A 114 -0.26 3.63 -5.31
C SER A 114 -0.97 2.43 -4.68
N LEU A 115 -2.04 2.67 -3.93
CA LEU A 115 -2.79 1.61 -3.24
C LEU A 115 -3.29 0.57 -4.25
N PRO A 116 -2.94 -0.72 -4.09
CA PRO A 116 -3.29 -1.75 -5.07
C PRO A 116 -4.77 -1.79 -5.41
N PHE A 117 -5.09 -1.93 -6.70
CA PHE A 117 -6.44 -1.96 -7.27
C PHE A 117 -7.26 -0.68 -7.08
N PHE A 118 -6.82 0.26 -6.23
CA PHE A 118 -7.38 1.60 -6.19
C PHE A 118 -6.67 2.47 -7.23
N TYR A 119 -5.35 2.63 -7.12
CA TYR A 119 -4.56 3.33 -8.12
C TYR A 119 -3.84 2.38 -9.07
N GLU A 120 -3.62 2.81 -10.30
CA GLU A 120 -2.69 2.14 -11.20
C GLU A 120 -1.28 2.07 -10.58
N PRO A 121 -0.59 0.91 -10.67
CA PRO A 121 0.80 0.80 -10.24
C PRO A 121 1.70 1.70 -11.08
N CYS A 122 2.59 2.42 -10.42
CA CYS A 122 3.65 3.14 -11.11
C CYS A 122 4.65 2.16 -11.75
N ARG A 123 5.34 2.59 -12.80
CA ARG A 123 6.35 1.78 -13.50
C ARG A 123 7.73 2.40 -13.29
N LEU A 124 8.72 1.59 -12.89
CA LEU A 124 10.12 1.98 -12.84
C LEU A 124 10.93 1.16 -13.85
N PRO A 125 11.75 1.80 -14.70
CA PRO A 125 12.66 1.08 -15.59
C PRO A 125 13.73 0.36 -14.77
N PHE A 126 14.04 -0.87 -15.18
CA PHE A 126 15.05 -1.71 -14.56
C PHE A 126 15.83 -2.45 -15.64
N VAL A 127 17.12 -2.66 -15.41
CA VAL A 127 17.97 -3.50 -16.26
C VAL A 127 18.43 -4.68 -15.42
N ASN A 128 18.09 -5.90 -15.84
CA ASN A 128 18.48 -7.11 -15.11
C ASN A 128 19.98 -7.43 -15.31
N ALA A 129 20.45 -8.48 -14.62
CA ALA A 129 21.85 -8.93 -14.73
C ALA A 129 22.25 -9.34 -16.15
N ASP A 130 21.28 -9.78 -16.96
CA ASP A 130 21.46 -10.19 -18.35
C ASP A 130 21.45 -9.00 -19.33
N GLY A 131 21.28 -7.78 -18.83
CA GLY A 131 21.25 -6.55 -19.63
C GLY A 131 19.88 -6.26 -20.28
N GLU A 132 18.85 -7.04 -19.97
CA GLU A 132 17.50 -6.87 -20.51
C GLU A 132 16.79 -5.73 -19.79
N ARG A 133 16.14 -4.86 -20.57
CA ARG A 133 15.32 -3.77 -20.06
C ARG A 133 13.94 -4.29 -19.72
N MET A 134 13.52 -4.09 -18.48
CA MET A 134 12.20 -4.44 -17.97
C MET A 134 11.55 -3.24 -17.28
N LEU A 135 10.25 -3.37 -17.03
CA LEU A 135 9.49 -2.42 -16.23
C LEU A 135 9.03 -3.12 -14.95
N ASN A 136 9.45 -2.57 -13.82
CA ASN A 136 9.00 -3.03 -12.51
C ASN A 136 7.77 -2.25 -12.09
N TYR A 137 6.84 -2.94 -11.46
CA TYR A 137 5.61 -2.34 -10.94
C TYR A 137 5.81 -1.91 -9.49
N ILE A 138 5.50 -0.65 -9.22
CA ILE A 138 5.66 -0.02 -7.92
C ILE A 138 4.28 0.34 -7.38
N ILE A 139 4.00 -0.15 -6.18
CA ILE A 139 2.76 0.09 -5.44
C ILE A 139 3.07 0.78 -4.11
N ASP A 140 2.00 1.05 -3.36
CA ASP A 140 2.05 1.64 -2.02
C ASP A 140 3.08 0.99 -1.10
N GLY A 141 3.83 1.82 -0.37
CA GLY A 141 4.85 1.37 0.58
C GLY A 141 4.26 0.62 1.77
N GLY A 142 3.02 0.91 2.15
CA GLY A 142 2.33 0.30 3.26
C GLY A 142 2.16 -1.20 3.12
N VAL A 143 2.11 -1.71 1.89
CA VAL A 143 2.00 -3.14 1.60
C VAL A 143 3.16 -3.95 2.23
N LEU A 144 4.37 -3.40 2.24
CA LEU A 144 5.53 -4.02 2.90
C LEU A 144 5.91 -3.37 4.23
N SER A 145 5.72 -2.05 4.38
CA SER A 145 5.99 -1.33 5.63
C SER A 145 5.06 -0.13 5.79
N ASN A 146 3.95 -0.34 6.50
CA ASN A 146 2.93 0.69 6.77
C ASN A 146 3.36 1.74 7.80
N PHE A 147 4.33 1.42 8.65
CA PHE A 147 4.86 2.35 9.65
C PHE A 147 6.39 2.31 9.73
N PRO A 148 7.10 2.90 8.75
CA PRO A 148 8.55 2.77 8.60
C PRO A 148 9.34 3.75 9.50
N VAL A 149 8.95 3.89 10.77
CA VAL A 149 9.60 4.81 11.74
C VAL A 149 11.08 4.47 12.00
N TRP A 150 11.48 3.25 11.65
CA TRP A 150 12.84 2.74 11.73
C TRP A 150 13.80 3.35 10.70
N ILE A 151 13.30 4.00 9.64
CA ILE A 151 14.17 4.58 8.59
C ILE A 151 15.14 5.63 9.16
N PHE A 152 14.74 6.29 10.25
CA PHE A 152 15.53 7.32 10.92
C PHE A 152 16.22 6.82 12.19
N ASP A 153 16.23 5.51 12.44
CA ASP A 153 16.98 4.96 13.57
C ASP A 153 18.47 4.84 13.26
N SER A 154 19.28 5.18 14.24
CA SER A 154 20.72 4.93 14.24
C SER A 154 21.10 4.01 15.40
N GLU A 155 22.23 3.33 15.25
CA GLU A 155 22.84 2.51 16.31
C GLU A 155 23.46 3.39 17.42
N GLN A 156 23.76 4.64 17.10
CA GLN A 156 24.27 5.62 18.06
C GLN A 156 23.11 6.28 18.81
N VAL A 157 23.43 6.92 19.93
CA VAL A 157 22.46 7.76 20.62
C VAL A 157 22.11 8.91 19.68
N PRO A 158 20.85 9.05 19.24
CA PRO A 158 20.50 10.05 18.26
C PRO A 158 20.59 11.44 18.89
N GLU A 159 21.05 12.42 18.10
CA GLU A 159 21.07 13.84 18.52
C GLU A 159 19.64 14.42 18.63
N TRP A 160 18.71 13.86 17.86
CA TRP A 160 17.33 14.33 17.74
C TRP A 160 16.36 13.16 17.89
N PRO A 161 15.17 13.35 18.48
CA PRO A 161 14.17 12.31 18.50
C PRO A 161 13.50 12.13 17.14
N THR A 162 13.16 10.88 16.85
CA THR A 162 12.24 10.52 15.77
C THR A 162 10.85 10.35 16.36
N PHE A 163 9.84 10.96 15.75
CA PHE A 163 8.44 10.75 16.10
C PHE A 163 7.70 10.12 14.94
N GLY A 164 6.88 9.11 15.23
CA GLY A 164 6.01 8.49 14.23
C GLY A 164 4.56 8.86 14.49
N PHE A 165 3.86 9.32 13.45
CA PHE A 165 2.42 9.58 13.51
C PHE A 165 1.68 8.43 12.85
N LYS A 166 0.90 7.68 13.64
CA LYS A 166 0.20 6.48 13.18
C LYS A 166 -1.30 6.73 13.22
N ILE A 167 -1.96 6.62 12.08
CA ILE A 167 -3.43 6.62 12.03
C ILE A 167 -3.90 5.22 12.45
N VAL A 168 -4.74 5.14 13.48
CA VAL A 168 -5.29 3.89 13.99
C VAL A 168 -6.78 3.82 13.68
N GLU A 169 -7.20 2.70 13.09
CA GLU A 169 -8.61 2.38 12.95
C GLU A 169 -9.12 1.79 14.27
N PRO A 170 -10.34 2.15 14.72
CA PRO A 170 -10.95 1.47 15.86
C PRO A 170 -11.13 -0.02 15.54
N ASP A 171 -10.91 -0.91 16.52
CA ASP A 171 -11.11 -2.37 16.40
C ASP A 171 -12.57 -2.69 16.10
N GLU A 172 -13.00 -2.52 14.85
CA GLU A 172 -14.27 -3.00 14.37
C GLU A 172 -14.07 -4.41 13.81
N TYR A 173 -14.51 -5.41 14.57
CA TYR A 173 -14.74 -6.75 14.05
C TYR A 173 -15.87 -6.70 13.01
N LEU A 174 -15.55 -6.24 11.80
CA LEU A 174 -16.49 -6.20 10.70
C LEU A 174 -16.70 -7.62 10.20
N PHE A 175 -17.87 -8.19 10.52
CA PHE A 175 -18.37 -9.39 9.89
C PHE A 175 -18.43 -9.17 8.37
N PHE A 176 -17.59 -9.90 7.65
CA PHE A 176 -17.54 -9.84 6.19
C PHE A 176 -18.86 -10.30 5.60
N LYS A 177 -19.64 -9.38 5.02
CA LYS A 177 -20.94 -9.67 4.43
C LYS A 177 -21.02 -9.09 3.02
N SER A 178 -20.23 -9.62 2.10
CA SER A 178 -20.31 -9.27 0.68
C SER A 178 -19.72 -10.36 -0.21
N ASN A 179 -20.41 -10.67 -1.31
CA ASN A 179 -19.98 -11.63 -2.35
C ASN A 179 -19.14 -10.96 -3.46
N ASN A 180 -18.62 -9.74 -3.25
CA ASN A 180 -17.85 -9.01 -4.25
C ASN A 180 -16.34 -9.34 -4.12
N PRO A 181 -15.66 -9.83 -5.19
CA PRO A 181 -14.22 -10.10 -5.17
C PRO A 181 -13.36 -8.88 -4.80
N PHE A 182 -13.79 -7.66 -5.14
CA PHE A 182 -13.10 -6.42 -4.75
C PHE A 182 -13.15 -6.18 -3.23
N ASN A 183 -14.29 -6.49 -2.60
CA ASN A 183 -14.40 -6.37 -1.16
C ASN A 183 -13.47 -7.39 -0.49
N LEU A 184 -13.48 -8.65 -0.94
CA LEU A 184 -12.58 -9.67 -0.40
C LEU A 184 -11.11 -9.25 -0.49
N PHE A 185 -10.70 -8.70 -1.64
CA PHE A 185 -9.32 -8.21 -1.81
C PHE A 185 -9.00 -7.05 -0.86
N THR A 186 -9.86 -6.03 -0.76
CA THR A 186 -9.63 -4.91 0.15
C THR A 186 -9.54 -5.38 1.61
N ALA A 187 -10.32 -6.39 1.99
CA ALA A 187 -10.22 -7.03 3.30
C ALA A 187 -8.87 -7.74 3.53
N ILE A 188 -8.40 -8.49 2.54
CA ILE A 188 -7.08 -9.14 2.58
C ILE A 188 -5.98 -8.08 2.70
N LEU A 189 -6.05 -7.02 1.89
CA LEU A 189 -5.09 -5.92 1.92
C LEU A 189 -5.08 -5.25 3.30
N SER A 190 -6.24 -4.85 3.83
CA SER A 190 -6.37 -4.31 5.19
C SER A 190 -5.77 -5.25 6.23
N THR A 191 -6.06 -6.55 6.13
CA THR A 191 -5.50 -7.56 7.04
C THR A 191 -3.96 -7.62 6.98
N ILE A 192 -3.37 -7.53 5.78
CA ILE A 192 -1.91 -7.51 5.59
C ILE A 192 -1.32 -6.24 6.21
N LEU A 193 -1.92 -5.07 5.94
CA LEU A 193 -1.48 -3.78 6.47
C LEU A 193 -1.52 -3.79 8.01
N GLU A 194 -2.64 -4.22 8.60
CA GLU A 194 -2.80 -4.36 10.05
C GLU A 194 -1.79 -5.33 10.66
N ALA A 195 -1.54 -6.48 10.02
CA ALA A 195 -0.57 -7.46 10.51
C ALA A 195 0.85 -6.87 10.52
N ARG A 196 1.22 -6.07 9.51
CA ARG A 196 2.52 -5.39 9.45
C ARG A 196 2.65 -4.31 10.50
N ASP A 197 1.58 -3.56 10.72
CA ASP A 197 1.50 -2.55 11.76
C ASP A 197 1.75 -3.11 13.17
N ARG A 198 1.16 -4.26 13.49
CA ARG A 198 1.37 -4.92 14.79
C ARG A 198 2.81 -5.33 15.01
N ILE A 199 3.52 -5.77 13.97
CA ILE A 199 4.93 -6.15 14.08
C ILE A 199 5.78 -4.96 14.55
N HIS A 200 5.50 -3.75 14.06
CA HIS A 200 6.19 -2.54 14.50
C HIS A 200 5.82 -2.10 15.93
N GLU A 201 4.59 -2.36 16.38
CA GLU A 201 4.15 -2.08 17.76
C GLU A 201 4.85 -2.96 18.81
N LEU A 202 5.36 -4.13 18.41
CA LEU A 202 6.09 -5.02 19.30
C LEU A 202 7.47 -4.46 19.68
N ASP A 203 8.05 -3.54 18.90
CA ASP A 203 9.30 -2.87 19.26
C ASP A 203 9.04 -1.78 20.32
N PRO A 204 9.54 -1.94 21.56
CA PRO A 204 9.34 -0.96 22.62
C PRO A 204 9.89 0.43 22.26
N LYS A 205 11.01 0.49 21.52
CA LYS A 205 11.64 1.76 21.12
C LYS A 205 10.76 2.52 20.13
N SER A 206 10.12 1.83 19.20
CA SER A 206 9.17 2.42 18.25
C SER A 206 7.87 2.83 18.93
N ARG A 207 7.35 2.03 19.86
CA ARG A 207 6.10 2.33 20.57
C ARG A 207 6.14 3.63 21.38
N VAL A 208 7.22 3.89 22.12
CA VAL A 208 7.32 5.08 23.00
C VAL A 208 7.48 6.40 22.25
N ARG A 209 7.75 6.34 20.95
CA ARG A 209 7.85 7.52 20.07
C ARG A 209 6.73 7.60 19.02
N THR A 210 5.70 6.77 19.19
CA THR A 210 4.55 6.72 18.28
C THR A 210 3.36 7.49 18.86
N ILE A 211 2.81 8.38 18.04
CA ILE A 211 1.62 9.17 18.31
C ILE A 211 0.47 8.51 17.55
N SER A 212 -0.42 7.82 18.27
CA SER A 212 -1.60 7.19 17.69
C SER A 212 -2.73 8.20 17.51
N ILE A 213 -3.17 8.39 16.26
CA ILE A 213 -4.23 9.31 15.86
C ILE A 213 -5.47 8.48 15.48
N PRO A 214 -6.62 8.66 16.13
CA PRO A 214 -7.82 7.91 15.79
C PRO A 214 -8.36 8.34 14.41
N SER A 215 -8.69 7.38 13.55
CA SER A 215 -9.31 7.62 12.23
C SER A 215 -10.80 8.00 12.31
N LEU A 216 -11.39 7.99 13.51
CA LEU A 216 -12.81 8.26 13.75
C LEU A 216 -13.75 7.30 12.99
N GLY A 217 -13.29 6.09 12.70
CA GLY A 217 -14.03 5.08 11.93
C GLY A 217 -14.07 5.35 10.43
N ILE A 218 -13.27 6.31 9.94
CA ILE A 218 -13.18 6.63 8.52
C ILE A 218 -12.10 5.75 7.89
N LYS A 219 -12.46 5.03 6.83
CA LYS A 219 -11.55 4.16 6.09
C LYS A 219 -10.66 4.96 5.15
N THR A 220 -9.46 4.44 4.89
CA THR A 220 -8.46 5.05 4.01
C THR A 220 -8.99 5.38 2.59
N THR A 221 -9.93 4.60 2.05
CA THR A 221 -10.49 4.79 0.69
C THR A 221 -11.82 5.55 0.66
N ASP A 222 -12.33 6.00 1.81
CA ASP A 222 -13.60 6.71 1.94
C ASP A 222 -13.42 8.23 1.80
N PHE A 223 -13.02 8.65 0.59
CA PHE A 223 -12.72 10.06 0.30
C PHE A 223 -13.94 10.99 0.50
N GLU A 224 -15.17 10.48 0.42
CA GLU A 224 -16.38 11.24 0.74
C GLU A 224 -16.41 11.62 2.22
N ASN A 225 -16.27 10.63 3.13
CA ASN A 225 -16.24 10.91 4.56
C ASN A 225 -15.01 11.71 4.97
N ILE A 226 -13.85 11.47 4.35
CA ILE A 226 -12.65 12.30 4.55
C ILE A 226 -12.96 13.77 4.20
N ASN A 227 -13.62 14.04 3.07
CA ASN A 227 -13.95 15.40 2.66
C ASN A 227 -14.95 16.08 3.62
N LEU A 228 -15.92 15.32 4.12
CA LEU A 228 -16.95 15.81 5.05
C LEU A 228 -16.39 16.08 6.46
N LYS A 229 -15.50 15.23 6.95
CA LYS A 229 -15.00 15.23 8.35
C LYS A 229 -13.54 15.64 8.49
N LYS A 230 -12.97 16.30 7.48
CA LYS A 230 -11.57 16.76 7.49
C LYS A 230 -11.20 17.57 8.73
N GLU A 231 -12.11 18.42 9.23
CA GLU A 231 -11.86 19.23 10.44
C GLU A 231 -11.76 18.33 11.66
N ASP A 232 -12.70 17.40 11.85
CA ASP A 232 -12.69 16.45 12.96
C ASP A 232 -11.42 15.59 12.95
N LEU A 233 -10.98 15.14 11.77
CA LEU A 233 -9.73 14.38 11.60
C LEU A 233 -8.50 15.20 12.00
N PHE A 234 -8.46 16.49 11.64
CA PHE A 234 -7.36 17.37 12.02
C PHE A 234 -7.34 17.66 13.51
N GLN A 235 -8.51 17.91 14.11
CA GLN A 235 -8.62 18.11 15.57
C GLN A 235 -8.23 16.85 16.34
N ALA A 236 -8.59 15.66 15.84
CA ALA A 236 -8.12 14.40 16.40
C ALA A 236 -6.59 14.29 16.38
N GLY A 237 -5.95 14.71 15.29
CA GLY A 237 -4.48 14.79 15.19
C GLY A 237 -3.87 15.77 16.20
N ILE A 238 -4.45 16.97 16.34
CA ILE A 238 -3.99 17.97 17.32
C ILE A 238 -4.10 17.43 18.75
N ALA A 239 -5.24 16.84 19.11
CA ALA A 239 -5.46 16.29 20.44
C ALA A 239 -4.47 15.17 20.76
N ALA A 240 -4.25 14.24 19.82
CA ALA A 240 -3.30 13.14 19.97
C ALA A 240 -1.86 13.65 20.15
N ALA A 241 -1.43 14.60 19.31
CA ALA A 241 -0.09 15.18 19.39
C ALA A 241 0.12 15.95 20.69
N THR A 242 -0.86 16.78 21.10
CA THR A 242 -0.78 17.57 22.34
C THR A 242 -0.66 16.66 23.55
N GLY A 243 -1.54 15.66 23.68
CA GLY A 243 -1.50 14.71 24.80
C GLY A 243 -0.21 13.89 24.85
N PHE A 244 0.39 13.58 23.69
CA PHE A 244 1.70 12.92 23.64
C PHE A 244 2.83 13.85 24.11
N PHE A 245 2.90 15.08 23.58
CA PHE A 245 4.01 15.99 23.88
C PHE A 245 3.98 16.58 25.30
N GLU A 246 2.82 16.61 25.97
CA GLU A 246 2.72 17.02 27.39
C GLU A 246 3.53 16.11 28.33
N GLY A 247 3.64 14.81 28.01
CA GLY A 247 4.30 13.82 28.86
C GLY A 247 5.62 13.28 28.34
N TRP A 248 6.01 13.62 27.10
CA TRP A 248 7.17 13.02 26.46
C TRP A 248 8.48 13.78 26.76
N ASN A 249 9.56 13.03 27.08
CA ASN A 249 10.87 13.59 27.40
C ASN A 249 12.00 12.84 26.70
N PHE A 250 12.88 13.58 26.01
CA PHE A 250 13.95 12.99 25.20
C PHE A 250 15.09 12.38 26.02
N ASP A 251 15.45 12.96 27.16
CA ASP A 251 16.52 12.44 28.01
C ASP A 251 16.11 11.11 28.66
N SER A 252 14.84 11.02 29.09
CA SER A 252 14.23 9.76 29.54
C SER A 252 14.23 8.72 28.42
N PHE A 253 13.92 9.10 27.18
CA PHE A 253 13.99 8.20 26.03
C PHE A 253 15.40 7.65 25.81
N LYS A 254 16.42 8.52 25.74
CA LYS A 254 17.82 8.11 25.55
C LYS A 254 18.29 7.16 26.64
N THR A 255 17.96 7.46 27.90
CA THR A 255 18.35 6.64 29.06
C THR A 255 17.74 5.23 28.99
N ASN A 256 16.45 5.15 28.64
CA ASN A 256 15.72 3.89 28.68
C ASN A 256 15.91 3.02 27.42
N PHE A 257 16.24 3.62 26.27
CA PHE A 257 16.22 2.94 24.97
C PHE A 257 17.49 3.12 24.12
N CYS A 258 18.45 3.94 24.54
CA CYS A 258 19.69 4.17 23.79
C CYS A 258 20.98 3.91 24.60
N GLY A 259 20.89 3.55 25.89
CA GLY A 259 22.02 3.32 26.79
C GLY A 259 22.57 1.88 26.82
N GLU A 260 23.90 1.76 26.72
CA GLU A 260 24.81 0.59 26.83
C GLU A 260 24.21 -0.83 26.83
N LYS A 261 23.92 -1.33 25.63
CA LYS A 261 24.34 -2.64 25.12
C LYS A 261 24.18 -2.61 23.62
N THR A 262 25.23 -3.00 22.89
CA THR A 262 25.23 -3.25 21.44
C THR A 262 23.87 -3.73 20.98
N CYS A 263 23.10 -2.81 20.38
CA CYS A 263 21.87 -3.13 19.71
C CYS A 263 22.31 -3.84 18.43
N SER A 264 22.58 -5.15 18.55
CA SER A 264 22.82 -6.01 17.41
C SER A 264 21.70 -5.75 16.42
N LYS A 265 22.07 -5.39 15.19
CA LYS A 265 21.14 -5.21 14.08
C LYS A 265 20.05 -6.27 14.12
N ALA A 266 18.87 -5.83 14.48
CA ALA A 266 17.65 -6.40 13.97
C ALA A 266 16.95 -5.24 13.27
N ALA A 267 17.33 -5.00 12.01
CA ALA A 267 16.22 -4.85 11.06
C ALA A 267 15.30 -6.03 11.36
N PRO A 268 13.98 -5.87 11.53
CA PRO A 268 13.12 -7.02 11.49
C PRO A 268 13.50 -7.71 10.20
N ASP A 269 14.14 -8.87 10.32
CA ASP A 269 14.53 -9.71 9.21
C ASP A 269 13.23 -9.77 8.42
N LEU A 270 13.22 -9.09 7.27
CA LEU A 270 12.04 -8.97 6.43
C LEU A 270 11.85 -10.37 5.91
N LEU A 271 11.24 -11.26 6.73
CA LEU A 271 11.29 -12.70 6.65
C LEU A 271 11.42 -13.09 5.18
N GLU A 272 12.66 -13.27 4.72
CA GLU A 272 12.84 -14.04 3.51
C GLU A 272 12.31 -15.40 3.96
N PRO A 273 11.26 -15.93 3.32
CA PRO A 273 10.81 -17.25 3.67
C PRO A 273 12.00 -18.16 3.40
N VAL A 274 12.65 -18.61 4.47
CA VAL A 274 13.70 -19.62 4.42
C VAL A 274 13.02 -20.87 3.89
N TYR A 275 13.08 -21.04 2.57
CA TYR A 275 12.70 -22.26 1.90
C TYR A 275 13.83 -23.27 2.13
N THR A 276 13.89 -23.85 3.33
CA THR A 276 14.68 -25.07 3.57
C THR A 276 13.93 -26.26 2.99
N GLY A 277 13.92 -26.33 1.66
CA GLY A 277 13.32 -27.42 0.92
C GLY A 277 13.71 -27.29 -0.54
N SER A 278 14.54 -28.21 -1.02
CA SER A 278 14.81 -28.36 -2.45
C SER A 278 13.47 -28.46 -3.19
N PRO A 279 13.22 -27.69 -4.28
CA PRO A 279 11.97 -27.78 -4.99
C PRO A 279 11.87 -29.17 -5.61
N ALA A 280 11.08 -30.04 -4.99
CA ALA A 280 10.66 -31.28 -5.61
C ALA A 280 9.93 -30.88 -6.91
N GLN A 281 10.53 -31.26 -8.03
CA GLN A 281 9.98 -31.11 -9.37
C GLN A 281 8.73 -31.98 -9.53
N HIS A 282 7.63 -31.64 -8.87
CA HIS A 282 6.33 -32.18 -9.20
C HIS A 282 5.69 -31.29 -10.25
N ARG A 283 6.09 -31.59 -11.49
CA ARG A 283 5.41 -31.23 -12.74
C ARG A 283 3.92 -31.55 -12.57
N PHE A 284 3.08 -30.52 -12.42
CA PHE A 284 1.63 -30.68 -12.51
C PHE A 284 1.29 -31.13 -13.94
N THR A 285 1.19 -32.44 -14.15
CA THR A 285 0.55 -32.99 -15.35
C THR A 285 -0.94 -32.77 -15.24
N LEU A 286 -1.44 -31.74 -15.91
CA LEU A 286 -2.86 -31.63 -16.25
C LEU A 286 -3.19 -32.83 -17.16
N LYS A 287 -4.02 -33.76 -16.65
CA LYS A 287 -4.66 -34.77 -17.50
C LYS A 287 -5.63 -34.05 -18.44
N PRO A 288 -5.60 -34.31 -19.75
CA PRO A 288 -6.69 -33.92 -20.63
C PRO A 288 -7.81 -34.94 -20.47
N GLU A 289 -8.94 -34.56 -19.89
CA GLU A 289 -10.17 -35.33 -20.07
C GLU A 289 -10.70 -35.04 -21.47
N GLY A 290 -10.35 -35.95 -22.38
CA GLY A 290 -10.85 -35.99 -23.74
C GLY A 290 -12.30 -36.45 -23.77
N THR A 291 -13.13 -35.66 -24.43
CA THR A 291 -14.43 -36.03 -24.97
C THR A 291 -14.26 -37.19 -25.95
N ALA A 292 -14.63 -38.40 -25.55
CA ALA A 292 -14.70 -39.56 -26.43
C ALA A 292 -16.12 -39.69 -27.02
N PHE A 293 -16.20 -39.50 -28.33
CA PHE A 293 -17.32 -39.92 -29.18
C PHE A 293 -17.50 -41.44 -29.13
N GLY A 294 -18.74 -41.90 -28.93
CA GLY A 294 -19.17 -43.29 -29.14
C GLY A 294 -20.52 -43.34 -29.84
N LYS A 295 -20.53 -43.93 -31.05
CA LYS A 295 -21.67 -44.05 -31.99
C LYS A 295 -22.63 -45.20 -31.66
N ALA A 296 -23.87 -45.04 -32.14
CA ALA A 296 -24.84 -46.02 -32.68
C ALA A 296 -25.43 -47.06 -31.70
N GLY A 297 -26.73 -46.98 -31.38
CA GLY A 297 -27.86 -47.60 -32.10
C GLY A 297 -28.59 -48.51 -31.08
N SER A 298 -29.89 -48.73 -30.99
CA SER A 298 -31.02 -48.67 -31.92
C SER A 298 -32.32 -48.87 -31.09
N ASN A 299 -33.46 -48.35 -31.57
CA ASN A 299 -34.85 -48.84 -31.35
C ASN A 299 -35.36 -48.92 -29.87
N GLN A 300 -36.45 -48.29 -29.43
CA GLN A 300 -37.82 -48.31 -29.97
C GLN A 300 -38.72 -47.24 -29.28
N LYS A 301 -39.92 -47.06 -29.83
CA LYS A 301 -40.86 -45.91 -29.76
C LYS A 301 -41.90 -46.03 -28.59
N PRO A 302 -42.93 -45.16 -28.45
CA PRO A 302 -43.14 -44.30 -27.27
C PRO A 302 -44.43 -44.58 -26.47
N ALA A 303 -44.58 -43.94 -25.30
CA ALA A 303 -45.88 -43.70 -24.67
C ALA A 303 -45.92 -42.37 -23.92
N THR A 304 -46.67 -41.40 -24.46
CA THR A 304 -47.40 -40.32 -23.74
C THR A 304 -48.86 -40.78 -23.60
N PRO A 305 -49.74 -40.23 -22.73
CA PRO A 305 -49.82 -38.83 -22.23
C PRO A 305 -50.11 -38.79 -20.70
N THR A 306 -50.44 -37.72 -19.95
CA THR A 306 -51.26 -36.50 -20.15
C THR A 306 -51.06 -35.66 -18.86
N ASP A 307 -50.74 -34.37 -18.94
CA ASP A 307 -51.62 -33.23 -18.60
C ASP A 307 -52.39 -33.32 -17.27
N ASN A 308 -52.13 -32.43 -16.31
CA ASN A 308 -53.13 -31.41 -15.95
C ASN A 308 -52.64 -30.28 -15.04
N ARG A 309 -53.25 -29.13 -15.30
CA ARG A 309 -53.03 -27.79 -14.79
C ARG A 309 -53.55 -27.55 -13.37
N ASN A 310 -52.95 -26.55 -12.74
CA ASN A 310 -53.52 -25.50 -11.86
C ASN A 310 -54.60 -25.89 -10.82
N ARG A 311 -54.31 -25.59 -9.55
CA ARG A 311 -55.29 -25.01 -8.63
C ARG A 311 -54.64 -24.05 -7.63
N LEU A 312 -54.92 -22.77 -7.82
CA LEU A 312 -54.87 -21.70 -6.81
C LEU A 312 -56.26 -21.08 -6.78
N LYS A 313 -56.95 -21.12 -5.63
CA LYS A 313 -57.59 -19.95 -4.98
C LYS A 313 -58.48 -20.32 -3.79
N LYS A 314 -58.28 -19.54 -2.72
CA LYS A 314 -59.15 -19.20 -1.57
C LYS A 314 -59.45 -20.37 -0.62
N ILE A 315 -59.28 -20.26 0.70
CA ILE A 315 -59.49 -19.13 1.63
C ILE A 315 -58.28 -19.01 2.56
#